data_AF-C3XE81-F1
#
_entry.id   AF-C3XE81-F1
#
_cell.length_a   1.000
_cell.length_b   1.000
_cell.length_c   1.000
_cell.angle_alpha   90.00
_cell.angle_beta   90.00
_cell.angle_gamma   90.00
#
_symmetry.space_group_name_H-M   'P 1'
#
loop_
_entity.id
_entity.type
_entity.pdbx_description
1 polymer ?
#
loop_
_entity_poly.entity_id
_entity_poly.type
_entity_poly.pdbx_seq_one_letter_code
_entity_poly.pdbx_strand_id
1 'polypeptide(L)'
;MLQNQQDCDYKNYDYKAFKQQHKNCIIATTKEELQEALQVKQQEYIAFLQTNIQTDNTKRDLNYNHIDDTKHTPCHMQTSNTEKALHDTQADEAKQIVSYNQVDETQQAPYNNHIKNTKQTLQDNHTEDTKRLLHYSQTDNTKQVLNHNQTTKPNQTICIQTGMSHAKLHNENKDSNIHFTSLDIGFTPTMGALHNGHKSLIESNVAQNHIAVVSIFVNPTQFSPTEDLSTYPRTLERDIEICREVGVDIVFAPTSEILYTDDDEITIEPPKKMGYILEGYYRPTHFRGVLQVVLKLFNLISPTRAYFGQKDAQQLLIIKKMVQHLCLPIEIIGMPIVRDYDNLALSSRNVYLSESERQLALAIPKTIFHLQDLITQQNIRDIAILKQEAEKILGNLNIDYMDFYNHDLTFATKAQNCIFLLVVRIGKIRLLDNLWIE
;
A
#
# COMPACT_ATOMS: atom_id res chain seq x y z
N MET A 1 -23.17 -4.11 34.48
CA MET A 1 -23.48 -2.85 33.76
C MET A 1 -22.51 -2.73 32.60
N LEU A 2 -22.87 -3.29 31.45
CA LEU A 2 -22.21 -3.01 30.18
C LEU A 2 -22.83 -1.70 29.69
N GLN A 3 -22.14 -0.58 29.84
CA GLN A 3 -22.58 0.68 29.23
C GLN A 3 -22.43 0.53 27.72
N ASN A 4 -23.55 0.75 27.01
CA ASN A 4 -23.65 0.85 25.56
C ASN A 4 -22.57 1.78 25.01
N GLN A 5 -21.49 1.23 24.45
CA GLN A 5 -20.75 1.92 23.39
C GLN A 5 -21.66 1.89 22.16
N GLN A 6 -22.53 2.89 22.04
CA GLN A 6 -23.17 3.17 20.76
C GLN A 6 -22.08 3.70 19.84
N ASP A 7 -21.68 2.88 18.86
CA ASP A 7 -20.92 3.31 17.69
C ASP A 7 -21.67 4.50 17.08
N CYS A 8 -21.21 5.72 17.37
CA CYS A 8 -21.63 6.87 16.61
C CYS A 8 -21.08 6.66 15.20
N ASP A 9 -21.96 6.56 14.21
CA ASP A 9 -21.56 6.38 12.82
C ASP A 9 -21.00 7.71 12.28
N TYR A 10 -19.76 8.01 12.67
CA TYR A 10 -18.98 9.19 12.30
C TYR A 10 -18.88 9.39 10.79
N LYS A 11 -19.15 8.34 10.00
CA LYS A 11 -19.03 8.36 8.54
C LYS A 11 -20.08 9.23 7.86
N ASN A 12 -21.14 9.63 8.57
CA ASN A 12 -22.26 10.42 8.00
C ASN A 12 -22.14 11.93 8.22
N TYR A 13 -21.05 12.43 8.80
CA TYR A 13 -20.84 13.87 8.94
C TYR A 13 -20.46 14.52 7.61
N ASP A 14 -20.83 15.79 7.43
CA ASP A 14 -20.54 16.54 6.21
C ASP A 14 -19.07 17.03 6.20
N TYR A 15 -18.15 16.08 6.07
CA TYR A 15 -16.71 16.36 5.94
C TYR A 15 -16.40 17.23 4.73
N LYS A 16 -17.26 17.19 3.70
CA LYS A 16 -17.09 18.01 2.50
C LYS A 16 -17.31 19.49 2.83
N ALA A 17 -18.39 19.83 3.54
CA ALA A 17 -18.61 21.19 4.02
C ALA A 17 -17.51 21.64 4.99
N PHE A 18 -17.09 20.76 5.92
CA PHE A 18 -15.97 21.05 6.82
C PHE A 18 -14.69 21.40 6.06
N LYS A 19 -14.27 20.55 5.11
CA LYS A 19 -13.10 20.82 4.26
C LYS A 19 -13.20 22.12 3.48
N GLN A 20 -14.40 22.47 3.00
CA GLN A 20 -14.62 23.74 2.29
C GLN A 20 -14.46 24.98 3.18
N GLN A 21 -14.79 24.87 4.47
CA GLN A 21 -14.61 25.95 5.45
C GLN A 21 -13.18 26.00 6.00
N HIS A 22 -12.47 24.86 5.99
CA HIS A 22 -11.11 24.69 6.52
C HIS A 22 -10.07 24.41 5.42
N LYS A 23 -10.14 25.12 4.28
CA LYS A 23 -9.26 24.96 3.10
C LYS A 23 -7.77 25.32 3.31
N ASN A 24 -7.31 25.41 4.55
CA ASN A 24 -5.92 25.74 4.85
C ASN A 24 -5.03 24.53 4.54
N CYS A 25 -4.50 24.49 3.32
CA CYS A 25 -3.47 23.55 2.88
C CYS A 25 -2.13 23.94 3.51
N ILE A 26 -1.58 23.07 4.35
CA ILE A 26 -0.28 23.27 5.00
C ILE A 26 0.81 22.73 4.07
N ILE A 27 1.86 23.53 3.84
CA ILE A 27 3.03 23.11 3.06
C ILE A 27 4.14 22.75 4.04
N ALA A 28 4.58 21.50 4.02
CA ALA A 28 5.68 21.00 4.81
C ALA A 28 6.86 20.64 3.91
N THR A 29 8.06 21.05 4.30
CA THR A 29 9.32 20.79 3.58
C THR A 29 10.30 19.96 4.41
N THR A 30 10.14 19.93 5.74
CA THR A 30 10.91 19.07 6.65
C THR A 30 10.05 17.95 7.25
N LYS A 31 10.71 16.97 7.90
CA LYS A 31 10.02 15.89 8.62
C LYS A 31 9.23 16.44 9.80
N GLU A 32 9.80 17.41 10.50
CA GLU A 32 9.21 18.05 11.68
C GLU A 32 7.97 18.85 11.29
N GLU A 33 8.04 19.65 10.22
CA GLU A 33 6.89 20.38 9.68
C GLU A 33 5.77 19.44 9.25
N LEU A 34 6.11 18.28 8.67
CA LEU A 34 5.12 17.26 8.30
C LEU A 34 4.41 16.69 9.54
N GLN A 35 5.15 16.35 10.60
CA GLN A 35 4.54 15.83 11.83
C GLN A 35 3.67 16.88 12.52
N GLU A 36 4.12 18.13 12.57
CA GLU A 36 3.34 19.25 13.10
C GLU A 36 2.05 19.45 12.29
N ALA A 37 2.13 19.46 10.96
CA ALA A 37 0.98 19.59 10.08
C ALA A 37 -0.03 18.45 10.29
N LEU A 38 0.44 17.21 10.42
CA LEU A 38 -0.41 16.04 10.72
C LEU A 38 -1.11 16.21 12.06
N GLN A 39 -0.39 16.63 13.11
CA GLN A 39 -0.95 16.84 14.43
C GLN A 39 -2.02 17.95 14.43
N VAL A 40 -1.74 19.09 13.78
CA VAL A 40 -2.68 20.20 13.64
C VAL A 40 -3.96 19.73 12.96
N LYS A 41 -3.84 19.03 11.81
CA LYS A 41 -5.01 18.54 11.08
C LYS A 41 -5.79 17.49 11.87
N GLN A 42 -5.12 16.58 12.56
CA GLN A 42 -5.78 15.61 13.44
C GLN A 42 -6.60 16.31 14.52
N GLN A 43 -6.05 17.35 15.16
CA GLN A 43 -6.76 18.13 16.17
C GLN A 43 -7.98 18.86 15.58
N GLU A 44 -7.85 19.46 14.39
CA GLU A 44 -8.98 20.11 13.69
C GLU A 44 -10.13 19.13 13.43
N TYR A 45 -9.84 17.93 12.90
CA TYR A 45 -10.87 16.92 12.61
C TYR A 45 -11.45 16.29 13.89
N ILE A 46 -10.63 16.04 14.92
CA ILE A 46 -11.13 15.54 16.21
C ILE A 46 -12.08 16.56 16.85
N ALA A 47 -11.73 17.85 16.86
CA ALA A 47 -12.58 18.90 17.39
C ALA A 47 -13.90 19.03 16.61
N PHE A 48 -13.85 18.91 15.28
CA PHE A 48 -15.04 18.85 14.43
C PHE A 48 -15.95 17.67 14.80
N LEU A 49 -15.37 16.47 14.95
CA LEU A 49 -16.12 15.29 15.33
C LEU A 49 -16.77 15.45 16.71
N GLN A 50 -16.02 15.90 17.71
CA GLN A 50 -16.51 16.15 19.06
C GLN A 50 -17.70 17.11 19.08
N THR A 51 -17.62 18.20 18.32
CA THR A 51 -18.68 19.20 18.23
C THR A 51 -19.97 18.62 17.63
N ASN A 52 -19.85 17.84 16.56
CA ASN A 52 -21.02 17.25 15.92
C ASN A 52 -21.69 16.17 16.78
N ILE A 53 -20.90 15.33 17.46
CA ILE A 53 -21.43 14.33 18.41
C ILE A 53 -22.22 15.00 19.52
N GLN A 54 -21.64 16.04 20.13
CA GLN A 54 -22.28 16.75 21.22
C GLN A 54 -23.62 17.34 20.76
N THR A 55 -23.65 17.88 19.53
CA THR A 55 -24.87 18.41 18.92
C THR A 55 -25.92 17.32 18.69
N ASP A 56 -25.52 16.14 18.21
CA ASP A 56 -26.43 15.01 17.99
C ASP A 56 -26.96 14.42 19.30
N ASN A 57 -26.10 14.27 20.32
CA ASN A 57 -26.53 13.83 21.65
C ASN A 57 -27.52 14.82 22.26
N THR A 58 -27.27 16.12 22.14
CA THR A 58 -28.20 17.15 22.63
C THR A 58 -29.55 17.07 21.90
N LYS A 59 -29.56 16.84 20.58
CA LYS A 59 -30.82 16.63 19.81
C LYS A 59 -31.54 15.35 20.23
N ARG A 60 -30.82 14.27 20.53
CA ARG A 60 -31.40 13.02 21.04
C ARG A 60 -32.00 13.20 22.43
N ASP A 61 -31.32 13.90 23.33
CA ASP A 61 -31.81 14.20 24.68
C ASP A 61 -33.06 15.09 24.63
N LEU A 62 -33.11 16.06 23.71
CA LEU A 62 -34.32 16.87 23.45
C LEU A 62 -35.48 16.04 22.89
N ASN A 63 -35.20 15.04 22.04
CA ASN A 63 -36.22 14.13 21.52
C ASN A 63 -36.70 13.10 22.56
N TYR A 64 -35.83 12.66 23.47
CA TYR A 64 -36.21 11.82 24.62
C TYR A 64 -37.08 12.58 25.62
N ASN A 65 -36.79 13.87 25.83
CA ASN A 65 -37.60 14.75 26.67
C ASN A 65 -38.94 15.17 26.01
N HIS A 66 -39.22 14.71 24.79
CA HIS A 66 -40.50 14.90 24.09
C HIS A 66 -41.33 13.62 23.95
N ILE A 67 -40.97 12.54 24.64
CA ILE A 67 -41.89 11.40 24.82
C ILE A 67 -42.83 11.74 25.99
N ASP A 68 -44.09 11.99 25.65
CA ASP A 68 -45.21 12.29 26.54
C ASP A 68 -45.21 11.42 27.81
N ASP A 69 -45.15 12.08 28.97
CA ASP A 69 -45.21 11.52 30.34
C ASP A 69 -46.62 11.01 30.72
N THR A 70 -47.46 10.66 29.74
CA THR A 70 -48.83 10.18 29.95
C THR A 70 -49.02 8.81 29.32
N LYS A 71 -48.41 7.78 29.92
CA LYS A 71 -48.90 6.38 29.91
C LYS A 71 -48.04 5.48 30.82
N HIS A 72 -48.00 5.79 32.11
CA HIS A 72 -47.62 4.78 33.11
C HIS A 72 -48.83 3.90 33.43
N THR A 73 -48.82 2.67 32.90
CA THR A 73 -49.62 1.56 33.46
C THR A 73 -48.62 0.64 34.19
N PRO A 74 -48.78 0.39 35.50
CA PRO A 74 -47.83 -0.44 36.24
C PRO A 74 -48.09 -1.92 35.92
N CYS A 75 -47.13 -2.60 35.29
CA CYS A 75 -47.20 -4.04 35.15
C CYS A 75 -46.63 -4.70 36.41
N HIS A 76 -47.52 -5.37 37.14
CA HIS A 76 -47.23 -6.18 38.32
C HIS A 76 -46.21 -7.29 38.01
N MET A 77 -45.24 -7.46 38.92
CA MET A 77 -44.53 -8.74 39.06
C MET A 77 -45.53 -9.83 39.45
N GLN A 78 -45.68 -10.84 38.59
CA GLN A 78 -46.18 -12.15 38.96
C GLN A 78 -45.10 -13.19 38.69
N THR A 79 -44.62 -13.79 39.76
CA THR A 79 -43.85 -15.03 39.79
C THR A 79 -44.78 -16.21 39.47
N SER A 80 -44.48 -17.00 38.45
CA SER A 80 -44.96 -18.39 38.36
C SER A 80 -44.02 -19.27 37.54
N ASN A 81 -43.32 -20.14 38.26
CA ASN A 81 -42.77 -21.45 37.94
C ASN A 81 -42.88 -21.99 36.50
N THR A 82 -41.72 -22.24 35.90
CA THR A 82 -41.44 -23.49 35.17
C THR A 82 -39.98 -23.91 35.41
N GLU A 83 -39.69 -24.34 36.65
CA GLU A 83 -38.62 -25.30 36.91
C GLU A 83 -39.05 -26.67 36.39
N LYS A 84 -38.56 -27.07 35.22
CA LYS A 84 -38.27 -28.47 34.83
C LYS A 84 -37.79 -28.50 33.37
N ALA A 85 -36.48 -28.34 33.20
CA ALA A 85 -35.67 -28.97 32.15
C ALA A 85 -34.29 -28.33 32.14
N LEU A 86 -33.43 -28.64 33.12
CA LEU A 86 -31.97 -28.46 33.05
C LEU A 86 -31.33 -29.16 34.26
N HIS A 87 -31.58 -30.46 34.34
CA HIS A 87 -30.80 -31.39 35.14
C HIS A 87 -30.70 -32.65 34.30
N ASP A 88 -29.79 -32.62 33.32
CA ASP A 88 -29.04 -33.74 32.78
C ASP A 88 -28.21 -33.21 31.61
N THR A 89 -26.96 -33.70 31.50
CA THR A 89 -25.90 -33.33 30.53
C THR A 89 -24.95 -32.17 30.92
N GLN A 90 -24.46 -32.21 32.17
CA GLN A 90 -23.07 -31.80 32.47
C GLN A 90 -22.34 -33.00 33.07
N ALA A 91 -22.03 -33.97 32.21
CA ALA A 91 -21.10 -35.07 32.49
C ALA A 91 -20.74 -35.71 31.15
N ASP A 92 -19.86 -35.05 30.38
CA ASP A 92 -18.98 -35.67 29.37
C ASP A 92 -18.29 -34.55 28.58
N GLU A 93 -17.22 -33.95 29.13
CA GLU A 93 -16.19 -33.27 28.33
C GLU A 93 -14.93 -32.93 29.16
N ALA A 94 -14.50 -33.89 29.97
CA ALA A 94 -13.20 -33.84 30.65
C ALA A 94 -12.60 -35.25 30.73
N LYS A 95 -12.26 -35.82 29.56
CA LYS A 95 -11.35 -36.97 29.40
C LYS A 95 -11.17 -37.28 27.91
N GLN A 96 -10.13 -36.72 27.28
CA GLN A 96 -9.28 -37.36 26.26
C GLN A 96 -8.37 -36.32 25.61
N ILE A 97 -7.29 -35.95 26.30
CA ILE A 97 -6.08 -35.43 25.65
C ILE A 97 -4.91 -36.17 26.29
N VAL A 98 -4.69 -37.42 25.85
CA VAL A 98 -3.37 -38.07 25.73
C VAL A 98 -3.59 -39.28 24.81
N SER A 99 -3.07 -39.24 23.59
CA SER A 99 -2.21 -40.29 23.02
C SER A 99 -2.14 -40.24 21.49
N TYR A 100 -0.95 -40.61 21.00
CA TYR A 100 -0.59 -41.00 19.63
C TYR A 100 -0.13 -39.93 18.63
N ASN A 101 1.14 -39.57 18.80
CA ASN A 101 2.13 -39.66 17.71
C ASN A 101 2.10 -41.08 17.10
N GLN A 102 1.86 -41.18 15.80
CA GLN A 102 2.46 -42.16 14.88
C GLN A 102 2.03 -41.79 13.44
N VAL A 103 2.96 -41.20 12.69
CA VAL A 103 2.85 -41.09 11.23
C VAL A 103 3.61 -42.29 10.68
N ASP A 104 2.88 -43.19 10.03
CA ASP A 104 3.44 -44.38 9.41
C ASP A 104 3.65 -44.15 7.91
N GLU A 105 4.77 -44.66 7.44
CA GLU A 105 5.18 -44.70 6.05
C GLU A 105 4.24 -45.63 5.27
N THR A 106 3.86 -45.24 4.05
CA THR A 106 3.86 -46.05 2.82
C THR A 106 2.86 -45.50 1.80
N GLN A 107 3.21 -45.70 0.52
CA GLN A 107 2.43 -45.49 -0.71
C GLN A 107 2.63 -44.14 -1.41
N GLN A 108 3.70 -44.05 -2.22
CA GLN A 108 3.61 -43.45 -3.56
C GLN A 108 4.80 -43.84 -4.45
N ALA A 109 4.53 -44.78 -5.37
CA ALA A 109 5.12 -44.95 -6.70
C ALA A 109 4.21 -45.96 -7.46
N PRO A 110 4.04 -45.88 -8.81
CA PRO A 110 5.09 -45.53 -9.77
C PRO A 110 4.67 -44.65 -10.98
N TYR A 111 5.59 -43.89 -11.59
CA TYR A 111 6.39 -44.30 -12.78
C TYR A 111 7.09 -43.09 -13.45
N ASN A 112 8.33 -43.33 -13.88
CA ASN A 112 9.32 -42.41 -14.45
C ASN A 112 8.97 -41.87 -15.84
N ASN A 113 9.47 -40.67 -16.20
CA ASN A 113 10.60 -40.51 -17.16
C ASN A 113 10.86 -39.04 -17.53
N HIS A 114 12.14 -38.76 -17.84
CA HIS A 114 12.76 -37.48 -18.25
C HIS A 114 13.24 -36.57 -17.11
N ILE A 115 14.47 -36.83 -16.63
CA ILE A 115 15.65 -35.96 -16.81
C ILE A 115 16.87 -36.79 -16.36
N LYS A 116 17.37 -37.60 -17.29
CA LYS A 116 18.78 -38.02 -17.34
C LYS A 116 19.29 -37.48 -18.67
N ASN A 117 20.11 -36.43 -18.61
CA ASN A 117 21.23 -36.14 -19.52
C ASN A 117 21.63 -34.67 -19.38
N THR A 118 22.56 -34.38 -18.46
CA THR A 118 23.72 -33.48 -18.63
C THR A 118 24.46 -33.29 -17.30
N LYS A 119 25.11 -34.36 -16.83
CA LYS A 119 26.35 -34.25 -16.06
C LYS A 119 27.43 -34.88 -16.92
N GLN A 120 28.04 -34.12 -17.83
CA GLN A 120 29.36 -34.44 -18.38
C GLN A 120 29.90 -33.23 -19.17
N THR A 121 30.41 -32.21 -18.48
CA THR A 121 31.62 -31.45 -18.87
C THR A 121 31.85 -30.31 -17.87
N LEU A 122 33.12 -30.08 -17.54
CA LEU A 122 33.69 -28.97 -16.77
C LEU A 122 33.71 -29.14 -15.23
N GLN A 123 34.41 -30.18 -14.78
CA GLN A 123 35.49 -29.93 -13.80
C GLN A 123 36.70 -29.37 -14.57
N ASP A 124 37.41 -28.44 -13.91
CA ASP A 124 38.73 -27.85 -14.22
C ASP A 124 38.69 -26.37 -14.61
N ASN A 125 38.79 -25.48 -13.59
CA ASN A 125 39.92 -24.55 -13.43
C ASN A 125 39.73 -23.57 -12.24
N HIS A 126 40.62 -23.73 -11.26
CA HIS A 126 41.33 -22.72 -10.46
C HIS A 126 40.61 -21.61 -9.64
N THR A 127 40.69 -21.80 -8.32
CA THR A 127 41.35 -20.95 -7.29
C THR A 127 41.57 -19.45 -7.53
N GLU A 128 40.95 -18.62 -6.68
CA GLU A 128 41.49 -17.46 -5.93
C GLU A 128 40.28 -16.76 -5.29
N ASP A 129 40.01 -16.96 -3.98
CA ASP A 129 39.32 -15.97 -3.11
C ASP A 129 39.02 -16.49 -1.67
N THR A 130 39.22 -17.77 -1.38
CA THR A 130 39.01 -18.32 -0.02
C THR A 130 40.14 -18.04 0.98
N LYS A 131 41.04 -17.07 0.72
CA LYS A 131 42.19 -16.74 1.60
C LYS A 131 42.10 -15.40 2.33
N ARG A 132 40.95 -14.71 2.37
CA ARG A 132 40.83 -13.38 3.03
C ARG A 132 39.90 -13.28 4.24
N LEU A 133 39.55 -14.38 4.89
CA LEU A 133 38.63 -14.36 6.06
C LEU A 133 39.15 -15.10 7.32
N LEU A 134 40.45 -15.34 7.43
CA LEU A 134 41.06 -15.93 8.64
C LEU A 134 42.24 -15.08 9.12
N HIS A 135 41.99 -13.84 9.55
CA HIS A 135 42.91 -13.05 10.36
C HIS A 135 42.09 -12.06 11.18
N TYR A 136 41.78 -12.42 12.43
CA TYR A 136 41.75 -11.55 13.63
C TYR A 136 41.12 -12.34 14.79
N SER A 137 41.94 -13.19 15.40
CA SER A 137 41.67 -13.78 16.71
C SER A 137 43.01 -14.05 17.37
N GLN A 138 43.17 -13.50 18.58
CA GLN A 138 44.20 -13.72 19.60
C GLN A 138 45.36 -12.71 19.68
N THR A 139 45.36 -11.95 20.79
CA THR A 139 46.47 -11.95 21.76
C THR A 139 46.02 -11.40 23.13
N ASP A 140 46.03 -12.30 24.11
CA ASP A 140 46.42 -12.27 25.53
C ASP A 140 46.33 -11.03 26.45
N ASN A 141 45.73 -11.27 27.63
CA ASN A 141 46.24 -11.07 29.03
C ASN A 141 45.03 -10.86 29.98
N THR A 142 44.89 -11.38 31.21
CA THR A 142 45.77 -12.04 32.19
C THR A 142 44.91 -12.72 33.30
N LYS A 143 45.53 -13.63 34.04
CA LYS A 143 45.04 -14.53 35.12
C LYS A 143 44.43 -13.86 36.37
N GLN A 144 43.47 -14.53 37.04
CA GLN A 144 43.44 -14.79 38.50
C GLN A 144 42.33 -15.80 38.94
N VAL A 145 42.68 -17.10 38.98
CA VAL A 145 42.79 -17.97 40.18
C VAL A 145 41.66 -18.05 41.25
N LEU A 146 41.12 -19.27 41.39
CA LEU A 146 40.65 -20.07 42.57
C LEU A 146 39.19 -20.08 43.09
N ASN A 147 38.61 -21.30 42.99
CA ASN A 147 37.88 -22.12 43.99
C ASN A 147 36.50 -21.70 44.54
N HIS A 148 35.42 -22.41 44.14
CA HIS A 148 34.76 -23.43 44.99
C HIS A 148 33.61 -24.18 44.28
N ASN A 149 33.77 -25.51 44.25
CA ASN A 149 32.80 -26.62 44.43
C ASN A 149 31.26 -26.45 44.26
N GLN A 150 30.72 -27.52 43.65
CA GLN A 150 29.42 -28.21 43.90
C GLN A 150 28.18 -27.89 43.04
N THR A 151 28.01 -28.74 42.03
CA THR A 151 26.83 -29.59 41.72
C THR A 151 25.39 -29.04 41.81
N THR A 152 24.78 -28.97 40.62
CA THR A 152 23.44 -29.45 40.19
C THR A 152 22.13 -28.76 40.65
N LYS A 153 21.45 -28.07 39.71
CA LYS A 153 20.12 -28.42 39.13
C LYS A 153 19.66 -27.41 38.05
N PRO A 154 18.73 -27.79 37.14
CA PRO A 154 18.61 -27.20 35.80
C PRO A 154 17.53 -26.10 35.65
N ASN A 155 17.73 -25.27 34.62
CA ASN A 155 16.77 -24.50 33.82
C ASN A 155 15.65 -23.71 34.54
N GLN A 156 15.83 -22.39 34.59
CA GLN A 156 14.71 -21.44 34.54
C GLN A 156 14.84 -20.55 33.31
N THR A 157 13.90 -20.73 32.39
CA THR A 157 13.61 -19.83 31.27
C THR A 157 13.24 -18.45 31.82
N ILE A 158 14.07 -17.44 31.53
CA ILE A 158 13.75 -16.04 31.85
C ILE A 158 12.79 -15.53 30.78
N CYS A 159 11.51 -15.45 31.11
CA CYS A 159 10.55 -14.62 30.39
C CYS A 159 10.78 -13.17 30.80
N ILE A 160 11.23 -12.33 29.88
CA ILE A 160 11.25 -10.88 30.06
C ILE A 160 9.81 -10.38 29.86
N GLN A 161 9.06 -10.25 30.96
CA GLN A 161 7.84 -9.44 30.98
C GLN A 161 8.25 -7.96 30.94
N THR A 162 8.04 -7.28 29.81
CA THR A 162 8.05 -5.82 29.77
C THR A 162 6.77 -5.31 30.44
N GLY A 163 6.87 -4.94 31.71
CA GLY A 163 5.82 -4.25 32.44
C GLY A 163 5.69 -2.80 31.96
N MET A 164 4.50 -2.45 31.45
CA MET A 164 4.05 -1.06 31.42
C MET A 164 3.40 -0.74 32.77
N SER A 165 4.10 0.05 33.60
CA SER A 165 3.55 0.59 34.84
C SER A 165 2.41 1.56 34.54
N HIS A 166 1.18 1.20 34.91
CA HIS A 166 0.10 2.16 35.05
C HIS A 166 0.29 2.94 36.36
N ALA A 167 0.83 4.15 36.26
CA ALA A 167 0.73 5.12 37.34
C ALA A 167 -0.74 5.53 37.49
N LYS A 168 -1.33 5.21 38.65
CA LYS A 168 -2.61 5.76 39.09
C LYS A 168 -2.50 7.27 39.19
N LEU A 169 -3.17 7.99 38.29
CA LEU A 169 -3.65 9.34 38.54
C LEU A 169 -5.17 9.26 38.64
N HIS A 170 -5.66 9.27 39.88
CA HIS A 170 -7.02 9.66 40.17
C HIS A 170 -7.15 11.14 39.83
N ASN A 171 -7.87 11.45 38.76
CA ASN A 171 -8.57 12.72 38.67
C ASN A 171 -9.93 12.47 38.03
N GLU A 172 -10.97 12.72 38.79
CA GLU A 172 -12.36 12.62 38.37
C GLU A 172 -12.66 13.76 37.40
N ASN A 173 -12.61 13.48 36.10
CA ASN A 173 -13.45 14.16 35.12
C ASN A 173 -14.23 13.06 34.39
N LYS A 174 -15.55 13.04 34.59
CA LYS A 174 -16.50 12.30 33.76
C LYS A 174 -16.65 13.03 32.43
N ASP A 175 -15.56 13.16 31.67
CA ASP A 175 -15.66 13.44 30.26
C ASP A 175 -15.84 12.09 29.56
N SER A 176 -16.91 11.97 28.80
CA SER A 176 -17.12 10.91 27.84
C SER A 176 -15.98 10.95 26.82
N ASN A 177 -14.82 10.41 27.17
CA ASN A 177 -13.68 10.23 26.28
C ASN A 177 -14.08 9.17 25.26
N ILE A 178 -14.73 9.65 24.20
CA ILE A 178 -14.85 8.93 22.95
C ILE A 178 -13.41 8.75 22.46
N HIS A 179 -12.89 7.54 22.61
CA HIS A 179 -11.66 7.14 21.94
C HIS A 179 -11.95 7.15 20.44
N PHE A 180 -11.58 8.21 19.74
CA PHE A 180 -11.54 8.20 18.28
C PHE A 180 -10.45 7.20 17.87
N THR A 181 -10.87 5.98 17.57
CA THR A 181 -9.96 4.94 17.09
C THR A 181 -9.65 5.21 15.63
N SER A 182 -8.66 6.10 15.44
CA SER A 182 -7.95 6.51 14.21
C SER A 182 -8.74 7.26 13.13
N LEU A 183 -8.29 8.48 12.82
CA LEU A 183 -8.68 9.20 11.61
C LEU A 183 -8.01 8.55 10.39
N ASP A 184 -8.80 8.27 9.35
CA ASP A 184 -8.27 7.95 8.02
C ASP A 184 -7.39 9.07 7.45
N ILE A 185 -6.15 8.71 7.12
CA ILE A 185 -5.17 9.54 6.41
C ILE A 185 -4.97 8.93 5.03
N GLY A 186 -5.35 9.66 4.00
CA GLY A 186 -5.11 9.26 2.62
C GLY A 186 -3.85 9.91 2.06
N PHE A 187 -3.12 9.19 1.23
CA PHE A 187 -1.85 9.64 0.69
C PHE A 187 -1.73 9.47 -0.83
N THR A 188 -1.32 10.54 -1.52
CA THR A 188 -1.01 10.51 -2.95
C THR A 188 0.46 10.89 -3.18
N PRO A 189 1.37 9.92 -3.38
CA PRO A 189 2.75 10.21 -3.73
C PRO A 189 2.88 10.66 -5.19
N THR A 190 3.55 11.79 -5.43
CA THR A 190 3.83 12.30 -6.78
C THR A 190 5.26 12.84 -6.90
N MET A 191 5.71 13.02 -8.14
CA MET A 191 6.95 13.74 -8.44
C MET A 191 6.71 15.19 -8.89
N GLY A 192 5.50 15.73 -8.71
CA GLY A 192 5.11 17.04 -9.25
C GLY A 192 4.74 17.02 -10.73
N ALA A 193 4.75 18.19 -11.35
CA ALA A 193 4.24 18.43 -12.70
C ALA A 193 2.82 17.87 -12.88
N LEU A 194 1.93 18.30 -11.97
CA LEU A 194 0.61 17.73 -11.81
C LEU A 194 -0.26 17.96 -13.06
N HIS A 195 -1.05 16.96 -13.40
CA HIS A 195 -1.96 16.94 -14.55
C HIS A 195 -3.26 16.25 -14.14
N ASN A 196 -4.26 16.18 -15.03
CA ASN A 196 -5.58 15.63 -14.70
C ASN A 196 -5.54 14.18 -14.18
N GLY A 197 -4.55 13.38 -14.63
CA GLY A 197 -4.27 12.07 -14.02
C GLY A 197 -3.94 12.16 -12.52
N HIS A 198 -3.03 13.06 -12.11
CA HIS A 198 -2.74 13.27 -10.69
C HIS A 198 -3.94 13.87 -9.95
N LYS A 199 -4.64 14.82 -10.58
CA LYS A 199 -5.83 15.46 -10.01
C LYS A 199 -6.89 14.44 -9.62
N SER A 200 -7.16 13.42 -10.45
CA SER A 200 -8.16 12.39 -10.11
C SER A 200 -7.76 11.53 -8.90
N LEU A 201 -6.46 11.24 -8.73
CA LEU A 201 -5.96 10.55 -7.53
C LEU A 201 -6.17 11.42 -6.29
N ILE A 202 -5.84 12.71 -6.38
CA ILE A 202 -5.95 13.67 -5.28
C ILE A 202 -7.43 13.89 -4.90
N GLU A 203 -8.32 14.04 -5.89
CA GLU A 203 -9.77 14.17 -5.65
C GLU A 203 -10.34 12.95 -4.92
N SER A 204 -9.92 11.73 -5.31
CA SER A 204 -10.30 10.49 -4.64
C SER A 204 -9.78 10.45 -3.19
N ASN A 205 -8.52 10.84 -2.99
CA ASN A 205 -7.92 10.95 -1.66
C ASN A 205 -8.69 11.92 -0.76
N VAL A 206 -8.94 13.14 -1.23
CA VAL A 206 -9.70 14.18 -0.50
C VAL A 206 -11.11 13.70 -0.16
N ALA A 207 -11.77 12.98 -1.07
CA ALA A 207 -13.15 12.52 -0.88
C ALA A 207 -13.30 11.36 0.10
N GLN A 208 -12.28 10.51 0.26
CA GLN A 208 -12.39 9.23 0.97
C GLN A 208 -11.68 9.20 2.34
N ASN A 209 -11.00 10.28 2.73
CA ASN A 209 -10.21 10.32 3.96
C ASN A 209 -10.48 11.60 4.74
N HIS A 210 -10.28 11.57 6.06
CA HIS A 210 -10.36 12.78 6.87
C HIS A 210 -9.24 13.73 6.46
N ILE A 211 -7.99 13.25 6.48
CA ILE A 211 -6.81 14.04 6.14
C ILE A 211 -6.25 13.53 4.81
N ALA A 212 -6.13 14.42 3.83
CA ALA A 212 -5.52 14.13 2.54
C ALA A 212 -4.12 14.75 2.45
N VAL A 213 -3.11 13.88 2.30
CA VAL A 213 -1.71 14.26 2.13
C VAL A 213 -1.27 14.00 0.69
N VAL A 214 -0.56 14.94 0.09
CA VAL A 214 0.10 14.78 -1.22
C VAL A 214 1.59 15.02 -1.04
N SER A 215 2.44 14.13 -1.55
CA SER A 215 3.88 14.46 -1.65
C SER A 215 4.24 14.93 -3.05
N ILE A 216 5.11 15.93 -3.13
CA ILE A 216 5.72 16.40 -4.38
C ILE A 216 7.22 16.25 -4.22
N PHE A 217 7.77 15.18 -4.76
CA PHE A 217 9.19 14.88 -4.61
C PHE A 217 9.75 14.15 -5.84
N VAL A 218 10.66 14.80 -6.57
CA VAL A 218 11.40 14.16 -7.66
C VAL A 218 12.51 13.31 -7.05
N ASN A 219 12.21 12.02 -6.84
CA ASN A 219 13.17 11.10 -6.24
C ASN A 219 14.37 10.84 -7.15
N PRO A 220 15.61 11.19 -6.78
CA PRO A 220 16.78 10.91 -7.61
C PRO A 220 17.13 9.41 -7.70
N THR A 221 16.81 8.59 -6.67
CA THR A 221 17.27 7.19 -6.59
C THR A 221 16.58 6.25 -7.57
N GLN A 222 15.45 6.67 -8.15
CA GLN A 222 14.72 5.94 -9.17
C GLN A 222 15.10 6.33 -10.61
N PHE A 223 16.05 7.27 -10.78
CA PHE A 223 16.59 7.64 -12.08
C PHE A 223 17.99 7.04 -12.27
N SER A 224 18.29 6.61 -13.49
CA SER A 224 19.66 6.28 -13.87
C SER A 224 20.42 7.55 -14.32
N PRO A 225 21.76 7.53 -14.38
CA PRO A 225 22.54 8.67 -14.88
C PRO A 225 22.22 9.10 -16.31
N THR A 226 21.63 8.20 -17.11
CA THR A 226 21.24 8.45 -18.51
C THR A 226 19.77 8.87 -18.66
N GLU A 227 19.02 8.94 -17.56
CA GLU A 227 17.61 9.33 -17.53
C GLU A 227 17.42 10.83 -17.32
N ASP A 228 16.17 11.27 -17.47
CA ASP A 228 15.73 12.65 -17.59
C ASP A 228 15.66 13.43 -16.27
N LEU A 229 16.44 13.05 -15.23
CA LEU A 229 16.37 13.70 -13.91
C LEU A 229 16.63 15.22 -13.97
N SER A 230 17.63 15.65 -14.74
CA SER A 230 18.00 17.06 -14.87
C SER A 230 16.99 17.88 -15.68
N THR A 231 16.23 17.22 -16.55
CA THR A 231 15.21 17.82 -17.42
C THR A 231 13.78 17.58 -16.90
N TYR A 232 13.61 16.94 -15.74
CA TYR A 232 12.28 16.68 -15.20
C TYR A 232 11.60 18.01 -14.83
N PRO A 233 10.35 18.24 -15.26
CA PRO A 233 9.65 19.51 -14.99
C PRO A 233 9.45 19.72 -13.48
N ARG A 234 9.81 20.90 -12.99
CA ARG A 234 9.61 21.32 -11.60
C ARG A 234 8.71 22.54 -11.59
N THR A 235 7.45 22.34 -11.19
CA THR A 235 6.40 23.38 -11.21
C THR A 235 5.71 23.48 -9.85
N LEU A 236 6.50 23.48 -8.78
CA LEU A 236 6.00 23.31 -7.40
C LEU A 236 4.91 24.31 -7.03
N GLU A 237 5.05 25.59 -7.39
CA GLU A 237 4.06 26.62 -7.08
C GLU A 237 2.71 26.34 -7.76
N ARG A 238 2.74 25.93 -9.03
CA ARG A 238 1.54 25.53 -9.78
C ARG A 238 0.91 24.27 -9.19
N ASP A 239 1.75 23.30 -8.83
CA ASP A 239 1.30 22.03 -8.28
C ASP A 239 0.62 22.23 -6.91
N ILE A 240 1.17 23.10 -6.06
CA ILE A 240 0.57 23.50 -4.78
C ILE A 240 -0.79 24.15 -5.00
N GLU A 241 -0.94 25.01 -6.01
CA GLU A 241 -2.23 25.66 -6.28
C GLU A 241 -3.30 24.64 -6.71
N ILE A 242 -2.93 23.66 -7.55
CA ILE A 242 -3.83 22.55 -7.89
C ILE A 242 -4.26 21.79 -6.62
N CYS A 243 -3.32 21.49 -5.72
CA CYS A 243 -3.62 20.84 -4.44
C CYS A 243 -4.60 21.67 -3.58
N ARG A 244 -4.41 22.99 -3.50
CA ARG A 244 -5.31 23.90 -2.77
C ARG A 244 -6.72 23.92 -3.37
N GLU A 245 -6.83 24.02 -4.69
CA GLU A 245 -8.11 24.03 -5.39
C GLU A 245 -8.92 22.75 -5.13
N VAL A 246 -8.25 21.60 -5.11
CA VAL A 246 -8.88 20.28 -4.87
C VAL A 246 -9.24 20.07 -3.39
N GLY A 247 -8.57 20.78 -2.47
CA GLY A 247 -8.83 20.70 -1.03
C GLY A 247 -7.91 19.72 -0.29
N VAL A 248 -6.64 19.65 -0.70
CA VAL A 248 -5.60 18.90 0.01
C VAL A 248 -5.30 19.56 1.36
N ASP A 249 -5.22 18.75 2.42
CA ASP A 249 -4.92 19.23 3.77
C ASP A 249 -3.43 19.54 3.94
N ILE A 250 -2.55 18.67 3.42
CA ILE A 250 -1.09 18.79 3.57
C ILE A 250 -0.38 18.48 2.25
N VAL A 251 0.50 19.37 1.81
CA VAL A 251 1.49 19.09 0.75
C VAL A 251 2.85 18.92 1.40
N PHE A 252 3.45 17.74 1.25
CA PHE A 252 4.82 17.47 1.66
C PHE A 252 5.77 17.58 0.46
N ALA A 253 6.59 18.63 0.44
CA ALA A 253 7.52 18.94 -0.63
C ALA A 253 8.98 18.98 -0.11
N PRO A 254 9.54 17.83 0.30
CA PRO A 254 10.90 17.78 0.84
C PRO A 254 11.97 17.96 -0.22
N THR A 255 13.16 18.37 0.19
CA THR A 255 14.37 18.24 -0.63
C THR A 255 14.95 16.83 -0.51
N SER A 256 15.94 16.51 -1.34
CA SER A 256 16.58 15.18 -1.33
C SER A 256 17.27 14.89 0.00
N GLU A 257 17.91 15.91 0.58
CA GLU A 257 18.67 15.84 1.83
C GLU A 257 17.78 15.58 3.05
N ILE A 258 16.49 15.92 2.95
CA ILE A 258 15.51 15.59 3.99
C ILE A 258 15.20 14.10 3.99
N LEU A 259 15.13 13.46 2.81
CA LEU A 259 14.74 12.05 2.69
C LEU A 259 15.93 11.09 2.68
N TYR A 260 17.11 11.54 2.24
CA TYR A 260 18.30 10.72 2.07
C TYR A 260 19.47 11.31 2.84
N THR A 261 20.24 10.43 3.46
CA THR A 261 21.55 10.76 4.04
C THR A 261 22.64 10.12 3.18
N ASP A 262 23.84 10.70 3.18
CA ASP A 262 24.97 10.20 2.38
C ASP A 262 25.43 8.78 2.80
N ASP A 263 25.01 8.32 3.98
CA ASP A 263 25.31 7.04 4.60
C ASP A 263 24.11 6.07 4.65
N ASP A 264 23.07 6.29 3.84
CA ASP A 264 21.95 5.34 3.69
C ASP A 264 22.45 3.98 3.14
N GLU A 265 22.74 3.02 4.02
CA GLU A 265 23.19 1.66 3.64
C GLU A 265 22.02 0.67 3.44
N ILE A 266 20.87 0.94 4.08
CA ILE A 266 19.71 0.04 4.05
C ILE A 266 18.91 0.28 2.76
N THR A 267 18.70 -0.80 2.00
CA THR A 267 17.96 -0.78 0.74
C THR A 267 16.90 -1.88 0.71
N ILE A 268 15.88 -1.66 -0.11
CA ILE A 268 14.82 -2.63 -0.39
C ILE A 268 14.88 -3.03 -1.85
N GLU A 269 15.14 -4.30 -2.10
CA GLU A 269 15.16 -4.84 -3.46
C GLU A 269 13.75 -5.26 -3.91
N PRO A 270 13.37 -4.99 -5.17
CA PRO A 270 12.09 -5.42 -5.68
C PRO A 270 12.03 -6.95 -5.84
N PRO A 271 10.83 -7.58 -5.82
CA PRO A 271 10.71 -9.01 -6.04
C PRO A 271 11.33 -9.43 -7.38
N LYS A 272 12.23 -10.43 -7.37
CA LYS A 272 13.02 -10.81 -8.56
C LYS A 272 12.18 -11.06 -9.82
N LYS A 273 11.01 -11.68 -9.67
CA LYS A 273 10.10 -12.01 -10.78
C LYS A 273 9.36 -10.80 -11.36
N MET A 274 9.33 -9.68 -10.63
CA MET A 274 8.55 -8.50 -10.97
C MET A 274 9.44 -7.31 -11.31
N GLY A 275 10.51 -7.08 -10.55
CA GLY A 275 11.30 -5.84 -10.60
C GLY A 275 12.41 -5.79 -11.66
N TYR A 276 12.73 -6.90 -12.32
CA TYR A 276 13.82 -6.98 -13.31
C TYR A 276 13.34 -7.42 -14.70
N ILE A 277 12.04 -7.38 -14.94
CA ILE A 277 11.38 -7.57 -16.24
C ILE A 277 10.72 -6.26 -16.67
N LEU A 278 10.26 -6.16 -17.92
CA LEU A 278 9.50 -5.00 -18.42
C LEU A 278 10.26 -3.68 -18.15
N GLU A 279 9.68 -2.70 -17.46
CA GLU A 279 10.40 -1.45 -17.13
C GLU A 279 11.66 -1.69 -16.31
N GLY A 280 11.66 -2.71 -15.46
CA GLY A 280 12.82 -3.11 -14.65
C GLY A 280 13.99 -3.63 -15.47
N TYR A 281 13.73 -4.21 -16.65
CA TYR A 281 14.79 -4.61 -17.58
C TYR A 281 15.48 -3.39 -18.20
N TYR A 282 14.68 -2.39 -18.63
CA TYR A 282 15.20 -1.16 -19.22
C TYR A 282 15.78 -0.20 -18.18
N ARG A 283 15.34 -0.31 -16.92
CA ARG A 283 15.70 0.59 -15.81
C ARG A 283 16.07 -0.24 -14.55
N PRO A 284 17.24 -0.91 -14.53
CA PRO A 284 17.57 -1.94 -13.52
C PRO A 284 17.51 -1.50 -12.06
N THR A 285 17.73 -0.21 -11.77
CA THR A 285 17.70 0.34 -10.41
C THR A 285 16.40 1.04 -10.06
N HIS A 286 15.47 1.17 -11.02
CA HIS A 286 14.29 2.03 -10.89
C HIS A 286 13.38 1.60 -9.74
N PHE A 287 12.94 0.34 -9.71
CA PHE A 287 12.00 -0.12 -8.70
C PHE A 287 12.62 -0.21 -7.31
N ARG A 288 13.94 -0.39 -7.18
CA ARG A 288 14.64 -0.25 -5.90
C ARG A 288 14.47 1.16 -5.34
N GLY A 289 14.70 2.19 -6.18
CA GLY A 289 14.50 3.59 -5.80
C GLY A 289 13.04 3.93 -5.48
N VAL A 290 12.10 3.42 -6.27
CA VAL A 290 10.65 3.59 -6.03
C VAL A 290 10.24 2.98 -4.68
N LEU A 291 10.61 1.73 -4.41
CA LEU A 291 10.26 1.07 -3.15
C LEU A 291 10.89 1.77 -1.94
N GLN A 292 12.14 2.21 -2.06
CA GLN A 292 12.83 2.95 -1.00
C GLN A 292 12.08 4.25 -0.66
N VAL A 293 11.77 5.09 -1.65
CA VAL A 293 11.11 6.38 -1.40
C VAL A 293 9.68 6.19 -0.88
N VAL A 294 8.92 5.26 -1.47
CA VAL A 294 7.53 5.01 -1.06
C VAL A 294 7.50 4.47 0.38
N LEU A 295 8.41 3.57 0.75
CA LEU A 295 8.50 3.07 2.12
C LEU A 295 8.89 4.17 3.12
N LYS A 296 9.84 5.05 2.78
CA LYS A 296 10.16 6.20 3.63
C LYS A 296 8.94 7.11 3.84
N LEU A 297 8.21 7.43 2.76
CA LEU A 297 7.01 8.26 2.82
C LEU A 297 5.88 7.59 3.61
N PHE A 298 5.66 6.28 3.45
CA PHE A 298 4.69 5.52 4.24
C PHE A 298 5.01 5.57 5.74
N ASN A 299 6.28 5.46 6.13
CA ASN A 299 6.67 5.56 7.54
C ASN A 299 6.51 6.99 8.10
N LEU A 300 6.78 8.02 7.30
CA LEU A 300 6.63 9.41 7.72
C LEU A 300 5.15 9.82 7.87
N ILE A 301 4.29 9.32 6.99
CA ILE A 301 2.88 9.77 6.90
C ILE A 301 1.94 8.82 7.63
N SER A 302 2.28 7.52 7.71
CA SER A 302 1.43 6.44 8.25
C SER A 302 -0.01 6.47 7.70
N PRO A 303 -0.20 6.44 6.37
CA PRO A 303 -1.53 6.54 5.78
C PRO A 303 -2.35 5.25 5.99
N THR A 304 -3.68 5.36 6.08
CA THR A 304 -4.57 4.20 6.01
C THR A 304 -4.84 3.80 4.56
N ARG A 305 -4.81 4.75 3.61
CA ARG A 305 -4.95 4.51 2.17
C ARG A 305 -3.88 5.24 1.37
N ALA A 306 -3.37 4.62 0.32
CA ALA A 306 -2.50 5.29 -0.64
C ALA A 306 -2.95 5.07 -2.10
N TYR A 307 -2.94 6.14 -2.88
CA TYR A 307 -3.53 6.21 -4.22
C TYR A 307 -2.44 6.22 -5.30
N PHE A 308 -2.55 5.29 -6.25
CA PHE A 308 -1.60 5.11 -7.33
C PHE A 308 -2.32 4.88 -8.66
N GLY A 309 -1.78 5.42 -9.76
CA GLY A 309 -2.39 5.25 -11.08
C GLY A 309 -2.16 3.86 -11.65
N GLN A 310 -3.20 3.26 -12.24
CA GLN A 310 -3.13 2.00 -12.98
C GLN A 310 -2.26 2.09 -14.24
N LYS A 311 -1.95 3.30 -14.71
CA LYS A 311 -1.06 3.55 -15.86
C LYS A 311 0.30 2.90 -15.64
N ASP A 312 0.88 3.04 -14.46
CA ASP A 312 2.15 2.43 -14.10
C ASP A 312 1.90 1.07 -13.42
N ALA A 313 1.27 0.13 -14.14
CA ALA A 313 0.76 -1.13 -13.61
C ALA A 313 1.82 -1.98 -12.89
N GLN A 314 3.03 -2.06 -13.45
CA GLN A 314 4.15 -2.79 -12.82
C GLN A 314 4.53 -2.16 -11.47
N GLN A 315 4.59 -0.83 -11.39
CA GLN A 315 4.84 -0.12 -10.14
C GLN A 315 3.74 -0.41 -9.11
N LEU A 316 2.47 -0.29 -9.51
CA LEU A 316 1.31 -0.55 -8.64
C LEU A 316 1.36 -1.96 -8.05
N LEU A 317 1.64 -2.98 -8.87
CA LEU A 317 1.70 -4.36 -8.41
C LEU A 317 2.88 -4.63 -7.48
N ILE A 318 4.05 -4.06 -7.77
CA ILE A 318 5.23 -4.17 -6.89
C ILE A 318 4.96 -3.48 -5.54
N ILE A 319 4.32 -2.30 -5.52
CA ILE A 319 3.97 -1.60 -4.28
C ILE A 319 2.93 -2.40 -3.46
N LYS A 320 1.89 -2.96 -4.12
CA LYS A 320 0.95 -3.87 -3.46
C LYS A 320 1.66 -5.06 -2.82
N LYS A 321 2.63 -5.66 -3.53
CA LYS A 321 3.45 -6.77 -3.01
C LYS A 321 4.29 -6.34 -1.81
N MET A 322 4.90 -5.16 -1.85
CA MET A 322 5.68 -4.59 -0.74
C MET A 322 4.80 -4.42 0.51
N VAL A 323 3.64 -3.78 0.37
CA VAL A 323 2.69 -3.57 1.48
C VAL A 323 2.29 -4.90 2.12
N GLN A 324 1.93 -5.89 1.29
CA GLN A 324 1.57 -7.23 1.76
C GLN A 324 2.74 -7.92 2.47
N HIS A 325 3.93 -7.94 1.88
CA HIS A 325 5.08 -8.69 2.40
C HIS A 325 5.73 -8.05 3.62
N LEU A 326 5.63 -6.74 3.77
CA LEU A 326 6.13 -6.00 4.93
C LEU A 326 5.05 -5.77 6.00
N CYS A 327 3.86 -6.37 5.84
CA CYS A 327 2.74 -6.27 6.77
C CYS A 327 2.35 -4.81 7.08
N LEU A 328 2.40 -3.93 6.07
CA LEU A 328 2.04 -2.54 6.26
C LEU A 328 0.50 -2.43 6.31
N PRO A 329 -0.09 -1.76 7.33
CA PRO A 329 -1.53 -1.63 7.48
C PRO A 329 -2.10 -0.53 6.56
N ILE A 330 -1.81 -0.63 5.26
CA ILE A 330 -2.12 0.39 4.25
C ILE A 330 -2.93 -0.26 3.13
N GLU A 331 -4.08 0.33 2.79
CA GLU A 331 -4.85 -0.06 1.61
C GLU A 331 -4.30 0.66 0.36
N ILE A 332 -3.88 -0.11 -0.66
CA ILE A 332 -3.39 0.44 -1.93
C ILE A 332 -4.52 0.54 -2.95
N ILE A 333 -4.96 1.76 -3.23
CA ILE A 333 -6.02 2.09 -4.18
C ILE A 333 -5.42 2.32 -5.57
N GLY A 334 -5.74 1.42 -6.50
CA GLY A 334 -5.41 1.59 -7.92
C GLY A 334 -6.46 2.44 -8.63
N MET A 335 -6.05 3.59 -9.16
CA MET A 335 -6.95 4.53 -9.83
C MET A 335 -6.92 4.34 -11.36
N PRO A 336 -8.09 4.39 -12.05
CA PRO A 336 -8.17 4.26 -13.51
C PRO A 336 -7.27 5.24 -14.27
N ILE A 337 -6.83 4.81 -15.45
CA ILE A 337 -6.01 5.64 -16.35
C ILE A 337 -6.83 6.82 -16.86
N VAL A 338 -6.39 8.04 -16.57
CA VAL A 338 -6.94 9.25 -17.18
C VAL A 338 -6.28 9.47 -18.54
N ARG A 339 -7.10 9.71 -19.55
CA ARG A 339 -6.70 9.91 -20.95
C ARG A 339 -6.97 11.34 -21.39
N ASP A 340 -6.21 11.79 -22.38
CA ASP A 340 -6.37 13.09 -23.03
C ASP A 340 -7.59 13.09 -23.99
N TYR A 341 -7.92 14.22 -24.61
CA TYR A 341 -9.08 14.35 -25.51
C TYR A 341 -9.04 13.41 -26.74
N ASP A 342 -7.84 12.98 -27.15
CA ASP A 342 -7.60 12.02 -28.22
C ASP A 342 -7.36 10.59 -27.71
N ASN A 343 -7.63 10.36 -26.43
CA ASN A 343 -7.52 9.11 -25.68
C ASN A 343 -6.09 8.63 -25.37
N LEU A 344 -5.05 9.40 -25.73
CA LEU A 344 -3.70 9.06 -25.30
C LEU A 344 -3.62 9.13 -23.77
N ALA A 345 -3.05 8.12 -23.11
CA ALA A 345 -2.88 8.14 -21.66
C ALA A 345 -2.08 9.38 -21.23
N LEU A 346 -2.55 10.10 -20.20
CA LEU A 346 -1.86 11.30 -19.73
C LEU A 346 -0.51 10.94 -19.12
N SER A 347 0.50 11.73 -19.48
CA SER A 347 1.86 11.61 -18.97
C SER A 347 2.54 12.97 -19.06
N SER A 348 3.35 13.33 -18.07
CA SER A 348 4.19 14.53 -18.12
C SER A 348 5.14 14.52 -19.34
N ARG A 349 5.48 13.33 -19.87
CA ARG A 349 6.32 13.18 -21.07
C ARG A 349 5.61 13.45 -22.39
N ASN A 350 4.29 13.54 -22.43
CA ASN A 350 3.54 13.79 -23.67
C ASN A 350 3.87 15.17 -24.28
N VAL A 351 4.33 16.13 -23.47
CA VAL A 351 4.75 17.47 -23.92
C VAL A 351 5.93 17.44 -24.90
N TYR A 352 6.71 16.35 -24.92
CA TYR A 352 7.87 16.21 -25.79
C TYR A 352 7.53 15.68 -27.19
N LEU A 353 6.28 15.24 -27.42
CA LEU A 353 5.85 14.74 -28.73
C LEU A 353 5.59 15.93 -29.66
N SER A 354 6.22 15.92 -30.85
CA SER A 354 5.76 16.74 -31.97
C SER A 354 4.35 16.35 -32.40
N GLU A 355 3.68 17.20 -33.19
CA GLU A 355 2.34 16.91 -33.71
C GLU A 355 2.31 15.59 -34.52
N SER A 356 3.31 15.37 -35.38
CA SER A 356 3.44 14.12 -36.14
C SER A 356 3.68 12.89 -35.26
N GLU A 357 4.51 13.02 -34.22
CA GLU A 357 4.76 11.94 -33.27
C GLU A 357 3.51 11.64 -32.44
N ARG A 358 2.74 12.66 -32.06
CA ARG A 358 1.47 12.50 -31.35
C ARG A 358 0.46 11.73 -32.21
N GLN A 359 0.35 12.03 -33.50
CA GLN A 359 -0.52 11.29 -34.41
C GLN A 359 -0.14 9.80 -34.50
N LEU A 360 1.16 9.49 -34.53
CA LEU A 360 1.64 8.09 -34.48
C LEU A 360 1.30 7.42 -33.15
N ALA A 361 1.46 8.13 -32.03
CA ALA A 361 1.16 7.63 -30.69
C ALA A 361 -0.31 7.22 -30.52
N LEU A 362 -1.24 7.77 -31.30
CA LEU A 362 -2.67 7.40 -31.26
C LEU A 362 -2.95 5.95 -31.68
N ALA A 363 -1.97 5.23 -32.26
CA ALA A 363 -2.09 3.79 -32.45
C ALA A 363 -2.21 3.03 -31.11
N ILE A 364 -1.59 3.53 -30.04
CA ILE A 364 -1.61 2.92 -28.71
C ILE A 364 -3.05 2.82 -28.16
N PRO A 365 -3.80 3.93 -27.95
CA PRO A 365 -5.17 3.84 -27.45
C PRO A 365 -6.11 3.13 -28.43
N LYS A 366 -5.89 3.24 -29.75
CA LYS A 366 -6.66 2.48 -30.74
C LYS A 366 -6.52 0.97 -30.53
N THR A 367 -5.29 0.50 -30.31
CA THR A 367 -5.03 -0.91 -29.97
C THR A 367 -5.74 -1.30 -28.67
N ILE A 368 -5.59 -0.51 -27.61
CA ILE A 368 -6.22 -0.80 -26.31
C ILE A 368 -7.74 -0.96 -26.43
N PHE A 369 -8.42 -0.03 -27.09
CA PHE A 369 -9.88 -0.10 -27.24
C PHE A 369 -10.33 -1.21 -28.17
N HIS A 370 -9.57 -1.50 -29.24
CA HIS A 370 -9.87 -2.64 -30.11
C HIS A 370 -9.80 -3.95 -29.33
N LEU A 371 -8.74 -4.16 -28.54
CA LEU A 371 -8.64 -5.34 -27.69
C LEU A 371 -9.76 -5.40 -26.66
N GLN A 372 -10.11 -4.26 -26.05
CA GLN A 372 -11.24 -4.19 -25.12
C GLN A 372 -12.56 -4.61 -25.78
N ASP A 373 -12.85 -4.18 -27.01
CA ASP A 373 -14.05 -4.59 -27.76
C ASP A 373 -14.05 -6.10 -28.06
N LEU A 374 -12.94 -6.63 -28.59
CA LEU A 374 -12.80 -8.06 -28.86
C LEU A 374 -13.03 -8.91 -27.60
N ILE A 375 -12.52 -8.46 -26.46
CA ILE A 375 -12.63 -9.16 -25.17
C ILE A 375 -14.06 -9.04 -24.60
N THR A 376 -14.66 -7.86 -24.63
CA THR A 376 -15.93 -7.58 -23.92
C THR A 376 -17.17 -7.87 -24.77
N GLN A 377 -17.15 -7.52 -26.06
CA GLN A 377 -18.30 -7.68 -26.96
C GLN A 377 -18.25 -9.03 -27.70
N GLN A 378 -17.06 -9.46 -28.12
CA GLN A 378 -16.89 -10.67 -28.92
C GLN A 378 -16.42 -11.87 -28.08
N ASN A 379 -16.13 -11.64 -26.79
CA ASN A 379 -15.67 -12.65 -25.84
C ASN A 379 -14.43 -13.45 -26.30
N ILE A 380 -13.55 -12.82 -27.07
CA ILE A 380 -12.28 -13.42 -27.50
C ILE A 380 -11.33 -13.42 -26.32
N ARG A 381 -10.90 -14.61 -25.89
CA ARG A 381 -9.98 -14.80 -24.75
C ARG A 381 -8.62 -15.36 -25.13
N ASP A 382 -8.46 -15.77 -26.39
CA ASP A 382 -7.21 -16.29 -26.92
C ASP A 382 -6.19 -15.16 -27.11
N ILE A 383 -5.11 -15.22 -26.34
CA ILE A 383 -4.05 -14.21 -26.36
C ILE A 383 -3.33 -14.16 -27.71
N ALA A 384 -3.17 -15.29 -28.41
CA ALA A 384 -2.49 -15.28 -29.70
C ALA A 384 -3.28 -14.48 -30.74
N ILE A 385 -4.61 -14.63 -30.74
CA ILE A 385 -5.50 -13.83 -31.60
C ILE A 385 -5.41 -12.35 -31.23
N LEU A 386 -5.51 -12.02 -29.94
CA LEU A 386 -5.46 -10.64 -29.47
C LEU A 386 -4.12 -9.97 -29.78
N LYS A 387 -2.99 -10.67 -29.63
CA LYS A 387 -1.67 -10.15 -29.99
C LYS A 387 -1.56 -9.89 -31.49
N GLN A 388 -2.08 -10.79 -32.32
CA GLN A 388 -2.10 -10.59 -33.78
C GLN A 388 -2.92 -9.36 -34.17
N GLU A 389 -4.07 -9.13 -33.53
CA GLU A 389 -4.90 -7.93 -33.75
C GLU A 389 -4.18 -6.65 -33.30
N ALA A 390 -3.48 -6.69 -32.18
CA ALA A 390 -2.68 -5.56 -31.71
C ALA A 390 -1.52 -5.22 -32.67
N GLU A 391 -0.81 -6.25 -33.16
CA GLU A 391 0.28 -6.08 -34.15
C GLU A 391 -0.21 -5.43 -35.44
N LYS A 392 -1.41 -5.78 -35.93
CA LYS A 392 -2.00 -5.17 -37.13
C LYS A 392 -2.21 -3.65 -36.96
N ILE A 393 -2.67 -3.21 -35.79
CA ILE A 393 -2.95 -1.79 -35.52
C ILE A 393 -1.65 -1.02 -35.28
N LEU A 394 -0.72 -1.58 -34.50
CA LEU A 394 0.56 -0.94 -34.20
C LEU A 394 1.48 -0.91 -35.42
N GLY A 395 1.33 -1.84 -36.36
CA GLY A 395 2.07 -1.88 -37.62
C GLY A 395 3.59 -1.91 -37.39
N ASN A 396 4.30 -0.96 -38.00
CA ASN A 396 5.76 -0.87 -37.94
C ASN A 396 6.29 0.02 -36.80
N LEU A 397 5.45 0.36 -35.82
CA LEU A 397 5.91 1.12 -34.66
C LEU A 397 6.95 0.31 -33.86
N ASN A 398 7.89 1.01 -33.24
CA ASN A 398 8.94 0.37 -32.45
C ASN A 398 8.37 -0.02 -31.08
N ILE A 399 8.13 -1.31 -30.88
CA ILE A 399 7.54 -1.87 -29.66
C ILE A 399 8.66 -2.45 -28.78
N ASP A 400 8.81 -1.91 -27.56
CA ASP A 400 9.77 -2.45 -26.58
C ASP A 400 9.27 -3.76 -25.96
N TYR A 401 7.96 -3.82 -25.69
CA TYR A 401 7.24 -5.03 -25.30
C TYR A 401 5.74 -4.84 -25.47
N MET A 402 5.05 -5.96 -25.71
CA MET A 402 3.60 -6.04 -25.78
C MET A 402 3.15 -7.46 -25.41
N ASP A 403 2.59 -7.63 -24.21
CA ASP A 403 2.12 -8.95 -23.78
C ASP A 403 1.07 -8.89 -22.66
N PHE A 404 0.48 -10.05 -22.38
CA PHE A 404 -0.49 -10.23 -21.31
C PHE A 404 0.16 -10.86 -20.08
N TYR A 405 -0.08 -10.26 -18.92
CA TYR A 405 0.47 -10.69 -17.64
C TYR A 405 -0.62 -10.83 -16.58
N ASN A 406 -0.51 -11.80 -15.70
CA ASN A 406 -1.33 -11.81 -14.49
C ASN A 406 -0.82 -10.79 -13.45
N HIS A 407 -1.51 -10.66 -12.32
CA HIS A 407 -1.15 -9.72 -11.25
C HIS A 407 0.18 -10.04 -10.53
N ASP A 408 0.74 -11.24 -10.71
CA ASP A 408 2.09 -11.59 -10.25
C ASP A 408 3.17 -11.31 -11.33
N LEU A 409 2.80 -10.66 -12.43
CA LEU A 409 3.64 -10.33 -13.59
C LEU A 409 4.29 -11.56 -14.25
N THR A 410 3.55 -12.66 -14.28
CA THR A 410 3.87 -13.83 -15.12
C THR A 410 2.96 -13.86 -16.34
N PHE A 411 3.41 -14.43 -17.45
CA PHE A 411 2.62 -14.49 -18.68
C PHE A 411 1.26 -15.12 -18.44
N ALA A 412 0.21 -14.43 -18.88
CA ALA A 412 -1.13 -14.97 -18.86
C ALA A 412 -1.31 -16.00 -20.00
N THR A 413 -2.15 -17.00 -19.78
CA THR A 413 -2.51 -17.99 -20.80
C THR A 413 -3.85 -17.68 -21.48
N LYS A 414 -4.62 -16.75 -20.92
CA LYS A 414 -5.90 -16.24 -21.45
C LYS A 414 -6.12 -14.78 -21.03
N ALA A 415 -6.93 -14.06 -21.80
CA ALA A 415 -7.34 -12.68 -21.48
C ALA A 415 -8.47 -12.65 -20.42
N GLN A 416 -8.12 -13.03 -19.19
CA GLN A 416 -9.00 -13.04 -18.02
C GLN A 416 -8.18 -12.88 -16.74
N ASN A 417 -8.61 -12.03 -15.81
CA ASN A 417 -7.86 -11.67 -14.59
C ASN A 417 -6.37 -11.35 -14.88
N CYS A 418 -6.14 -10.54 -15.91
CA CYS A 418 -4.81 -10.21 -16.40
C CYS A 418 -4.75 -8.76 -16.89
N ILE A 419 -3.56 -8.36 -17.35
CA ILE A 419 -3.28 -7.01 -17.82
C ILE A 419 -2.53 -7.14 -19.14
N PHE A 420 -3.04 -6.51 -20.18
CA PHE A 420 -2.27 -6.28 -21.39
C PHE A 420 -1.38 -5.05 -21.18
N LEU A 421 -0.06 -5.24 -21.27
CA LEU A 421 0.95 -4.21 -21.08
C LEU A 421 1.65 -3.90 -22.41
N LEU A 422 1.80 -2.61 -22.73
CA LEU A 422 2.40 -2.16 -23.98
C LEU A 422 3.34 -0.97 -23.73
N VAL A 423 4.53 -1.04 -24.34
CA VAL A 423 5.42 0.12 -24.48
C VAL A 423 5.85 0.29 -25.93
N VAL A 424 5.67 1.51 -26.43
CA VAL A 424 6.04 1.91 -27.79
C VAL A 424 7.01 3.09 -27.73
N ARG A 425 8.03 3.05 -28.58
CA ARG A 425 8.96 4.17 -28.82
C ARG A 425 8.49 5.00 -30.00
N ILE A 426 8.22 6.27 -29.74
CA ILE A 426 7.94 7.28 -30.76
C ILE A 426 9.06 8.33 -30.68
N GLY A 427 9.88 8.39 -31.74
CA GLY A 427 11.12 9.18 -31.72
C GLY A 427 12.05 8.70 -30.59
N LYS A 428 12.32 9.56 -29.62
CA LYS A 428 13.12 9.24 -28.42
C LYS A 428 12.28 8.89 -27.19
N ILE A 429 10.95 9.00 -27.28
CA ILE A 429 10.05 8.92 -26.13
C ILE A 429 9.48 7.50 -26.02
N ARG A 430 9.59 6.91 -24.83
CA ARG A 430 8.92 5.66 -24.48
C ARG A 430 7.55 5.97 -23.89
N LEU A 431 6.49 5.53 -24.55
CA LEU A 431 5.11 5.69 -24.10
C LEU A 431 4.60 4.34 -23.61
N LEU A 432 4.08 4.33 -22.38
CA LEU A 432 3.50 3.15 -21.74
C LEU A 432 1.99 3.31 -21.60
N ASP A 433 1.27 2.22 -21.84
CA ASP A 433 -0.17 2.12 -21.64
C ASP A 433 -0.54 0.67 -21.32
N ASN A 434 -1.75 0.45 -20.82
CA ASN A 434 -2.22 -0.88 -20.48
C ASN A 434 -3.76 -1.00 -20.45
N LEU A 435 -4.23 -2.24 -20.47
CA LEU A 435 -5.63 -2.62 -20.29
C LEU A 435 -5.74 -3.65 -19.16
N TRP A 436 -6.45 -3.31 -18.09
CA TRP A 436 -6.81 -4.23 -17.02
C TRP A 436 -8.03 -5.05 -17.44
N ILE A 437 -7.97 -6.36 -17.27
CA ILE A 437 -8.97 -7.32 -17.72
C ILE A 437 -9.37 -8.18 -16.53
N GLU A 438 -10.65 -8.14 -16.17
CA GLU A 438 -11.25 -8.95 -15.10
C GLU A 438 -11.61 -10.36 -15.59
#